data_AF-A0AAU3BM44-F1
#
_entry.id   AF-A0AAU3BM44-F1
#
_cell.length_a   1.000
_cell.length_b   1.000
_cell.length_c   1.000
_cell.angle_alpha   90.00
_cell.angle_beta   90.00
_cell.angle_gamma   90.00
#
_symmetry.space_group_name_H-M   'P 1'
#
loop_
_entity.id
_entity.type
_entity.pdbx_description
1 polymer ?
#
loop_
_entity_poly.entity_id
_entity_poly.type
_entity_poly.pdbx_seq_one_letter_code
_entity_poly.pdbx_strand_id
1 'polypeptide(L)'
;MPHDPGGLLFIAFGLVLVAAGFVWRGRVLRPLSAKRAQAAAIRDRSRSLLRSADMAIAEARRRAAQGEPAIVTVEDVTRVAGQHYGHLFVEREEAAAALRRRFEAADCRVDCMTDAFN
;
A
#
# COMPACT_ATOMS: atom_id res chain seq x y z
N MET A 1 15.44 -51.05 -31.49
CA MET A 1 15.03 -50.91 -30.08
C MET A 1 13.53 -50.75 -30.06
N PRO A 2 12.76 -51.78 -29.64
CA PRO A 2 11.31 -51.67 -29.59
C PRO A 2 10.95 -50.79 -28.41
N HIS A 3 10.32 -49.65 -28.69
CA HIS A 3 9.74 -48.80 -27.66
C HIS A 3 8.57 -49.56 -27.06
N ASP A 4 8.68 -49.98 -25.81
CA ASP A 4 7.61 -50.70 -25.12
C ASP A 4 6.46 -49.71 -24.83
N PRO A 5 5.38 -49.73 -25.62
CA PRO A 5 4.41 -48.63 -25.65
C PRO A 5 3.68 -48.48 -24.30
N GLY A 6 3.57 -49.58 -23.54
CA GLY A 6 2.97 -49.58 -22.20
C GLY A 6 3.78 -48.83 -21.16
N GLY A 7 5.12 -48.96 -21.17
CA GLY A 7 6.00 -48.28 -20.22
C GLY A 7 6.01 -46.76 -20.44
N LEU A 8 5.98 -46.33 -21.70
CA LEU A 8 5.98 -44.92 -22.09
C LEU A 8 4.67 -44.23 -21.67
N LEU A 9 3.53 -44.92 -21.80
CA LEU A 9 2.24 -44.44 -21.32
C LEU A 9 2.20 -44.27 -19.81
N PHE A 10 2.78 -45.20 -19.04
CA PHE A 10 2.84 -45.08 -17.59
C PHE A 10 3.67 -43.88 -17.12
N ILE A 11 4.83 -43.65 -17.74
CA ILE A 11 5.68 -42.50 -17.43
C ILE A 11 4.98 -41.20 -17.79
N ALA A 12 4.35 -41.13 -18.96
CA ALA A 12 3.59 -39.96 -19.38
C ALA A 12 2.42 -39.68 -18.42
N PHE A 13 1.70 -40.71 -18.00
CA PHE A 13 0.59 -40.57 -17.05
C PHE A 13 1.07 -40.12 -15.67
N GLY A 14 2.18 -40.67 -15.17
CA GLY A 14 2.81 -40.22 -13.93
C GLY A 14 3.24 -38.75 -13.99
N LEU A 15 3.86 -38.31 -15.09
CA LEU A 15 4.23 -36.92 -15.31
C LEU A 15 3.03 -35.98 -15.32
N VAL A 16 1.95 -36.37 -15.99
CA VAL A 16 0.70 -35.59 -16.03
C VAL A 16 0.09 -35.45 -14.64
N LEU A 17 0.07 -36.54 -13.85
CA LEU A 17 -0.44 -36.50 -12.48
C LEU A 17 0.42 -35.64 -11.56
N VAL A 18 1.75 -35.72 -11.67
CA VAL A 18 2.67 -34.88 -10.90
C VAL A 18 2.48 -33.40 -11.26
N ALA A 19 2.39 -33.08 -12.56
CA ALA A 19 2.14 -31.72 -13.03
C ALA A 19 0.77 -31.20 -12.55
N ALA A 20 -0.27 -32.02 -12.64
CA ALA A 20 -1.61 -31.69 -12.15
C ALA A 20 -1.59 -31.44 -10.63
N GLY A 21 -0.92 -32.29 -9.85
CA GLY A 21 -0.76 -32.12 -8.40
C GLY A 21 -0.04 -30.83 -8.02
N PHE A 22 1.03 -30.47 -8.74
CA PHE A 22 1.74 -29.21 -8.56
C PHE A 22 0.87 -27.99 -8.88
N VAL A 23 0.12 -28.04 -9.99
CA VAL A 23 -0.80 -26.96 -10.38
C VAL A 23 -1.93 -26.81 -9.37
N TRP A 24 -2.50 -27.92 -8.88
CA TRP A 24 -3.58 -27.89 -7.89
C TRP A 24 -3.08 -27.36 -6.55
N ARG A 25 -1.95 -27.87 -6.04
CA ARG A 25 -1.35 -27.39 -4.78
C ARG A 25 -0.91 -25.92 -4.87
N GLY A 26 -0.35 -25.52 -6.00
CA GLY A 26 0.00 -24.12 -6.29
C GLY A 26 -1.23 -23.22 -6.36
N ARG A 27 -2.33 -23.69 -6.96
CA ARG A 27 -3.60 -22.95 -7.06
C ARG A 27 -4.38 -22.90 -5.75
N VAL A 28 -4.22 -23.84 -4.83
CA VAL A 28 -4.83 -23.78 -3.48
C VAL A 28 -4.08 -22.80 -2.58
N LEU A 29 -2.75 -22.72 -2.69
CA LEU A 29 -1.92 -21.85 -1.83
C LEU A 29 -1.80 -20.40 -2.36
N ARG A 30 -1.83 -20.19 -3.69
CA ARG A 30 -1.79 -18.85 -4.32
C ARG A 30 -2.89 -17.86 -3.90
N PRO A 31 -4.18 -18.23 -3.79
CA PRO A 31 -5.23 -17.26 -3.54
C PRO A 31 -5.11 -16.65 -2.14
N LEU A 32 -4.62 -17.42 -1.16
CA LEU A 32 -4.37 -16.91 0.19
C LEU A 32 -3.13 -16.02 0.24
N SER A 33 -2.04 -16.37 -0.47
CA SER A 33 -0.84 -15.54 -0.49
C SER A 33 -1.08 -14.21 -1.24
N ALA A 34 -1.80 -14.23 -2.36
CA ALA A 34 -2.13 -13.04 -3.12
C ALA A 34 -3.07 -12.10 -2.34
N LYS A 35 -4.14 -12.64 -1.74
CA LYS A 35 -5.05 -11.83 -0.89
C LYS A 35 -4.34 -11.27 0.34
N ARG A 36 -3.45 -12.04 0.97
CA ARG A 36 -2.64 -11.57 2.11
C ARG A 36 -1.62 -10.51 1.69
N ALA A 37 -0.96 -10.69 0.54
CA ALA A 37 -0.04 -9.71 -0.02
C ALA A 37 -0.78 -8.41 -0.36
N GLN A 38 -1.97 -8.50 -0.96
CA GLN A 38 -2.80 -7.34 -1.25
C GLN A 38 -3.29 -6.64 0.03
N ALA A 39 -3.76 -7.39 1.02
CA ALA A 39 -4.16 -6.83 2.32
C ALA A 39 -2.97 -6.24 3.10
N ALA A 40 -1.76 -6.77 2.93
CA ALA A 40 -0.55 -6.18 3.47
C ALA A 40 -0.21 -4.88 2.74
N ALA A 41 -0.27 -4.86 1.41
CA ALA A 41 -0.01 -3.67 0.59
C ALA A 41 -0.99 -2.53 0.88
N ILE A 42 -2.29 -2.82 1.04
CA ILE A 42 -3.30 -1.82 1.42
C ILE A 42 -2.98 -1.21 2.81
N ARG A 43 -2.59 -2.05 3.77
CA ARG A 43 -2.21 -1.58 5.11
C ARG A 43 -0.92 -0.77 5.12
N ASP A 44 0.02 -1.10 4.24
CA ASP A 44 1.27 -0.35 4.12
C ASP A 44 1.05 0.98 3.40
N ARG A 45 0.18 1.00 2.38
CA ARG A 45 -0.29 2.24 1.71
C ARG A 45 -0.95 3.18 2.71
N SER A 46 -1.88 2.69 3.55
CA SER A 46 -2.52 3.56 4.53
C SER A 46 -1.55 4.08 5.60
N ARG A 47 -0.59 3.27 6.04
CA ARG A 47 0.46 3.73 6.97
C ARG A 47 1.40 4.76 6.36
N SER A 48 1.80 4.57 5.11
CA SER A 48 2.67 5.53 4.41
C SER A 48 1.96 6.86 4.19
N LEU A 49 0.65 6.86 3.89
CA LEU A 49 -0.14 8.08 3.84
C LEU A 49 -0.23 8.80 5.19
N LEU A 50 -0.44 8.07 6.29
CA LEU A 50 -0.43 8.67 7.62
C LEU A 50 0.92 9.28 7.98
N ARG A 51 2.03 8.60 7.67
CA ARG A 51 3.38 9.17 7.87
C ARG A 51 3.64 10.38 6.98
N SER A 52 3.12 10.37 5.75
CA SER A 52 3.23 11.51 4.83
C SER A 52 2.51 12.73 5.42
N ALA A 53 1.33 12.54 6.01
CA ALA A 53 0.62 13.59 6.73
C ALA A 53 1.40 14.11 7.94
N ASP A 54 1.98 13.21 8.76
CA ASP A 54 2.81 13.61 9.91
C ASP A 54 4.04 14.43 9.47
N MET A 55 4.70 14.01 8.40
CA MET A 55 5.83 14.74 7.82
C MET A 55 5.41 16.10 7.26
N ALA A 56 4.27 16.19 6.58
CA ALA A 56 3.74 17.45 6.07
C ALA A 56 3.40 18.44 7.20
N ILE A 57 2.78 17.96 8.29
CA ILE A 57 2.51 18.77 9.49
C ILE A 57 3.81 19.26 10.12
N ALA A 58 4.81 18.38 10.29
CA ALA A 58 6.09 18.75 10.85
C ALA A 58 6.86 19.74 9.96
N GLU A 59 6.80 19.57 8.64
CA GLU A 59 7.38 20.48 7.65
C GLU A 59 6.72 21.86 7.73
N ALA A 60 5.39 21.92 7.79
CA ALA A 60 4.66 23.18 7.91
C ALA A 60 5.00 23.89 9.23
N ARG A 61 5.08 23.17 10.34
CA ARG A 61 5.50 23.72 11.63
C ARG A 61 6.93 24.25 11.61
N ARG A 62 7.85 23.60 10.88
CA ARG A 62 9.22 24.10 10.70
C ARG A 62 9.27 25.37 9.86
N ARG A 63 8.36 25.51 8.88
CA ARG A 63 8.29 26.69 8.01
C ARG A 63 7.53 27.86 8.65
N ALA A 64 6.59 27.57 9.54
CA ALA A 64 5.84 28.59 10.26
C ALA A 64 6.78 29.43 11.12
N ALA A 65 6.65 30.76 11.00
CA ALA A 65 7.35 31.68 11.89
C ALA A 65 6.81 31.54 13.33
N GLN A 66 7.60 31.94 14.33
CA GLN A 66 7.15 31.92 15.72
C GLN A 66 5.87 32.76 15.89
N GLY A 67 4.76 32.10 16.21
CA GLY A 67 3.46 32.74 16.45
C GLY A 67 2.51 32.76 15.25
N GLU A 68 2.90 32.26 14.08
CA GLU A 68 2.00 32.07 12.94
C GLU A 68 1.44 30.65 12.89
N PRO A 69 0.16 30.45 12.51
CA PRO A 69 -0.41 29.12 12.37
C PRO A 69 0.22 28.38 11.19
N ALA A 70 0.62 27.13 11.41
CA ALA A 70 1.19 26.29 10.36
C ALA A 70 0.11 25.86 9.36
N ILE A 71 0.24 26.27 8.09
CA ILE A 71 -0.71 25.90 7.03
C ILE A 71 -0.26 24.58 6.41
N VAL A 72 -1.12 23.55 6.49
CA VAL A 72 -0.87 22.21 5.93
C VAL A 72 -1.96 21.88 4.92
N THR A 73 -1.57 21.68 3.66
CA THR A 73 -2.51 21.36 2.59
C THR A 73 -2.55 19.86 2.27
N VAL A 74 -3.66 19.39 1.68
CA VAL A 74 -3.76 18.03 1.13
C VAL A 74 -2.70 17.80 0.03
N GLU A 75 -2.37 18.85 -0.72
CA GLU A 75 -1.31 18.81 -1.74
C GLU A 75 0.10 18.61 -1.14
N ASP A 76 0.37 19.18 0.04
CA ASP A 76 1.63 18.89 0.74
C ASP A 76 1.73 17.41 1.13
N VAL A 77 0.61 16.80 1.54
CA VAL A 77 0.56 15.37 1.87
C VAL A 77 0.76 14.50 0.63
N THR A 78 0.13 14.84 -0.50
CA THR A 78 0.33 14.09 -1.76
C THR A 78 1.76 14.25 -2.28
N ARG A 79 2.34 15.45 -2.19
CA ARG A 79 3.74 15.72 -2.55
C ARG A 79 4.70 14.90 -1.71
N VAL A 80 4.53 14.87 -0.38
CA VAL A 80 5.36 14.06 0.53
C VAL A 80 5.18 12.56 0.24
N ALA A 81 3.95 12.11 -0.03
CA ALA A 81 3.68 10.72 -0.37
C ALA A 81 4.37 10.29 -1.68
N GLY A 82 4.36 11.15 -2.70
CA GLY A 82 5.07 10.93 -3.96
C GLY A 82 6.60 10.93 -3.78
N GLN A 83 7.14 11.91 -3.04
CA GLN A 83 8.58 12.06 -2.85
C GLN A 83 9.21 10.96 -1.98
N HIS A 84 8.56 10.57 -0.89
CA HIS A 84 9.15 9.65 0.09
C HIS A 84 8.70 8.20 -0.03
N TYR A 85 7.53 7.95 -0.63
CA TYR A 85 6.95 6.60 -0.70
C TYR A 85 6.67 6.12 -2.13
N GLY A 86 6.98 6.95 -3.15
CA GLY A 86 6.83 6.57 -4.56
C GLY A 86 5.37 6.45 -5.01
N HIS A 87 4.42 7.00 -4.25
CA HIS A 87 3.01 7.00 -4.63
C HIS A 87 2.75 8.07 -5.71
N LEU A 88 2.87 7.68 -6.97
CA LEU A 88 2.65 8.57 -8.13
C LEU A 88 1.21 9.10 -8.22
N PHE A 89 0.25 8.33 -7.71
CA PHE A 89 -1.16 8.70 -7.67
C PHE A 89 -1.73 8.41 -6.28
N VAL A 90 -2.01 9.47 -5.54
CA VAL A 90 -2.77 9.45 -4.30
C VAL A 90 -4.06 10.20 -4.56
N GLU A 91 -5.20 9.53 -4.38
CA GLU A 91 -6.50 10.18 -4.47
C GLU A 91 -6.58 11.30 -3.42
N ARG A 92 -7.07 12.47 -3.84
CA ARG A 92 -7.17 13.64 -2.96
C ARG A 92 -7.99 13.32 -1.71
N GLU A 93 -9.03 12.50 -1.85
CA GLU A 93 -9.87 12.04 -0.73
C GLU A 93 -9.09 11.18 0.27
N GLU A 94 -8.23 10.26 -0.20
CA GLU A 94 -7.40 9.42 0.67
C GLU A 94 -6.39 10.27 1.45
N ALA A 95 -5.75 11.23 0.77
CA ALA A 95 -4.82 12.17 1.40
C ALA A 95 -5.53 13.09 2.40
N ALA A 96 -6.70 13.62 2.06
CA ALA A 96 -7.52 14.43 2.96
C ALA A 96 -7.96 13.63 4.19
N ALA A 97 -8.40 12.38 4.03
CA ALA A 97 -8.78 11.52 5.15
C ALA A 97 -7.59 11.22 6.07
N ALA A 98 -6.41 10.96 5.52
CA ALA A 98 -5.18 10.77 6.29
C ALA A 98 -4.80 12.05 7.05
N LEU A 99 -4.88 13.21 6.41
CA LEU A 99 -4.60 14.50 7.01
C LEU A 99 -5.59 14.83 8.14
N ARG A 100 -6.90 14.66 7.93
CA ARG A 100 -7.93 14.83 8.97
C ARG A 100 -7.64 13.99 10.22
N ARG A 101 -7.33 12.71 10.02
CA ARG A 101 -6.99 11.78 11.13
C ARG A 101 -5.80 12.26 11.95
N ARG A 102 -4.74 12.74 11.28
CA ARG A 102 -3.53 13.20 11.97
C ARG A 102 -3.70 14.57 12.59
N PHE A 103 -4.43 15.45 11.92
CA PHE A 103 -4.80 16.76 12.43
C PHE A 103 -5.57 16.65 13.76
N GLU A 104 -6.53 15.73 13.84
CA GLU A 104 -7.26 15.44 15.09
C GLU A 104 -6.39 14.76 16.15
N ALA A 105 -5.55 13.79 15.76
CA ALA A 105 -4.71 13.06 16.71
C ALA A 105 -3.56 13.89 17.29
N ALA A 106 -3.07 14.89 16.56
CA ALA A 106 -1.97 15.76 16.97
C ALA A 106 -2.43 17.04 17.68
N ASP A 107 -3.73 17.16 17.97
CA ASP A 107 -4.37 18.38 18.50
C ASP A 107 -3.96 19.66 17.74
N CYS A 108 -3.76 19.53 16.43
CA CYS A 108 -3.28 20.59 15.55
C CYS A 108 -4.29 21.73 15.36
N ARG A 109 -5.47 21.66 15.99
CA ARG A 109 -6.48 22.72 15.98
C ARG A 109 -6.00 24.02 16.63
N VAL A 110 -5.00 23.94 17.49
CA VAL A 110 -4.48 25.09 18.25
C VAL A 110 -3.44 25.88 17.46
N ASP A 111 -2.65 25.21 16.60
CA ASP A 111 -1.45 25.78 15.97
C ASP A 111 -1.34 25.56 14.46
N CYS A 112 -2.28 24.84 13.83
CA CYS A 112 -2.26 24.56 12.40
C CYS A 112 -3.62 24.83 11.73
N MET A 113 -3.59 25.15 10.44
CA MET A 113 -4.76 25.21 9.56
C MET A 113 -4.63 24.19 8.43
N THR A 114 -5.77 23.67 7.96
CA THR A 114 -5.79 22.69 6.85
C THR A 114 -6.98 22.87 5.91
N ASP A 115 -6.76 22.62 4.62
CA ASP A 115 -7.80 22.57 3.58
C ASP A 115 -8.49 21.20 3.52
N ALA A 116 -8.11 20.24 4.37
CA ALA A 116 -8.62 18.88 4.31
C ALA A 116 -10.14 18.77 4.49
N PHE A 117 -10.81 19.78 5.07
CA PHE A 117 -12.26 19.80 5.31
C PHE A 117 -13.07 20.54 4.24
N ASN A 118 -12.40 21.14 3.26
CA ASN A 118 -13.00 21.87 2.13
C ASN A 118 -13.13 20.95 0.92
#